data_AF-A0A948S1P0-F1
#
_entry.id   AF-A0A948S1P0-F1
#
_cell.length_a   1.000
_cell.length_b   1.000
_cell.length_c   1.000
_cell.angle_alpha   90.00
_cell.angle_beta   90.00
_cell.angle_gamma   90.00
#
_symmetry.space_group_name_H-M   'P 1'
#
loop_
_entity.id
_entity.type
_entity.pdbx_description
1 polymer ?
#
loop_
_entity_poly.entity_id
_entity_poly.type
_entity_poly.pdbx_seq_one_letter_code
_entity_poly.pdbx_strand_id
1 'polypeptide(L)'
;MPDAKMLEAFLNSLKNPFLFVDNDHIIRYMNNAAARHYKEGVALLGTSIFDCHNGESNAVIKKIFAEMKSGLDERMITDNEKYRIYMRAVRDEKGMLLGYYERYEPPVKMVPPA
;
A
#
# COMPACT_ATOMS: atom_id res chain seq x y z
N MET A 1 23.96 -9.63 -3.64
CA MET A 1 22.59 -9.09 -3.45
C MET A 1 22.70 -7.60 -3.18
N PRO A 2 21.78 -6.76 -3.66
CA PRO A 2 21.77 -5.34 -3.28
C PRO A 2 21.66 -5.22 -1.75
N ASP A 3 22.34 -4.24 -1.17
CA ASP A 3 22.19 -3.96 0.26
C ASP A 3 20.88 -3.18 0.53
N ALA A 4 20.51 -3.08 1.81
CA ALA A 4 19.28 -2.41 2.22
C ALA A 4 19.25 -0.93 1.83
N LYS A 5 20.40 -0.24 1.87
CA LYS A 5 20.49 1.19 1.53
C LYS A 5 20.23 1.43 0.04
N MET A 6 20.73 0.54 -0.82
CA MET A 6 20.47 0.59 -2.25
C MET A 6 19.00 0.36 -2.56
N LEU A 7 18.36 -0.62 -1.91
CA LEU A 7 16.93 -0.90 -2.09
C LEU A 7 16.06 0.25 -1.57
N GLU A 8 16.41 0.84 -0.44
CA GLU A 8 15.74 2.02 0.11
C GLU A 8 15.88 3.22 -0.84
N ALA A 9 17.07 3.50 -1.36
CA ALA A 9 17.30 4.57 -2.33
C ALA A 9 16.46 4.35 -3.61
N PHE A 10 16.37 3.11 -4.08
CA PHE A 10 15.51 2.74 -5.21
C PHE A 10 14.03 3.01 -4.92
N LEU A 11 13.50 2.55 -3.79
CA LEU A 11 12.09 2.78 -3.41
C LEU A 11 11.78 4.27 -3.21
N ASN A 12 12.75 5.02 -2.66
CA ASN A 12 12.69 6.48 -2.49
C ASN A 12 12.69 7.26 -3.82
N SER A 13 13.14 6.64 -4.91
CA SER A 13 13.12 7.25 -6.25
C SER A 13 11.76 7.15 -6.95
N LEU A 14 10.85 6.30 -6.45
CA LEU A 14 9.53 6.10 -7.06
C LEU A 14 8.68 7.39 -6.97
N LYS A 15 8.00 7.72 -8.07
CA LYS A 15 7.16 8.93 -8.17
C LYS A 15 5.88 8.85 -7.35
N ASN A 16 5.28 7.66 -7.29
CA ASN A 16 4.02 7.44 -6.58
C ASN A 16 4.27 7.24 -5.08
N PRO A 17 3.33 7.65 -4.21
CA PRO A 17 3.42 7.37 -2.78
C PRO A 17 3.41 5.85 -2.57
N PHE A 18 4.36 5.38 -1.76
CA PHE A 18 4.47 3.99 -1.37
C PHE A 18 4.65 3.91 0.14
N LEU A 19 3.79 3.14 0.80
CA LEU A 19 3.83 2.89 2.23
C LEU A 19 3.61 1.41 2.48
N PHE A 20 4.45 0.79 3.31
CA PHE A 20 4.32 -0.61 3.70
C PHE A 20 3.78 -0.69 5.13
N VAL A 21 2.75 -1.52 5.29
CA VAL A 21 2.10 -1.82 6.56
C VAL A 21 2.34 -3.29 6.88
N ASP A 22 2.79 -3.59 8.09
CA ASP A 22 3.05 -4.97 8.51
C ASP A 22 1.78 -5.72 8.92
N ASN A 23 1.96 -6.96 9.37
CA ASN A 23 0.85 -7.81 9.84
C ASN A 23 0.17 -7.32 11.12
N ASP A 24 0.82 -6.45 11.89
CA ASP A 24 0.24 -5.81 13.07
C ASP A 24 -0.47 -4.50 12.73
N HIS A 25 -0.63 -4.22 11.42
CA HIS A 25 -1.24 -3.01 10.89
C HIS A 25 -0.45 -1.73 11.21
N ILE A 26 0.86 -1.86 11.43
CA ILE A 26 1.76 -0.75 11.72
C ILE A 26 2.48 -0.31 10.45
N ILE A 27 2.54 1.00 10.22
CA ILE A 27 3.29 1.58 9.11
C ILE A 27 4.79 1.43 9.39
N ARG A 28 5.49 0.65 8.56
CA ARG A 28 6.92 0.35 8.76
C ARG A 28 7.84 1.06 7.79
N TYR A 29 7.34 1.48 6.64
CA TYR A 29 8.14 2.16 5.64
C TYR A 29 7.29 3.14 4.86
N MET A 30 7.88 4.27 4.50
CA MET A 30 7.33 5.27 3.60
C MET A 30 8.44 5.73 2.66
N ASN A 31 8.14 5.77 1.36
CA ASN A 31 9.06 6.39 0.42
C ASN A 31 8.96 7.93 0.48
N ASN A 32 9.94 8.60 -0.14
CA ASN A 32 9.97 10.06 -0.25
C ASN A 32 8.69 10.68 -0.84
N ALA A 33 8.03 10.00 -1.79
CA ALA A 33 6.77 10.48 -2.35
C ALA A 33 5.62 10.42 -1.33
N ALA A 34 5.49 9.33 -0.57
CA ALA A 34 4.52 9.19 0.51
C ALA A 34 4.74 10.22 1.61
N ALA A 35 5.99 10.41 2.03
CA ALA A 35 6.35 11.40 3.06
C ALA A 35 5.94 12.84 2.69
N ARG A 36 5.92 13.18 1.39
CA ARG A 36 5.43 14.47 0.88
C ARG A 36 3.92 14.50 0.63
N HIS A 37 3.32 13.35 0.38
CA HIS A 37 1.91 13.22 0.02
C HIS A 37 1.00 13.36 1.25
N TYR A 38 1.35 12.71 2.35
CA TYR A 38 0.57 12.77 3.59
C TYR A 38 0.96 13.98 4.43
N LYS A 39 -0.02 14.63 5.06
CA LYS A 39 0.16 15.87 5.84
C LYS A 39 1.12 15.66 7.02
N GLU A 40 1.00 14.52 7.67
CA GLU A 40 1.82 14.08 8.82
C GLU A 40 3.19 13.53 8.37
N GLY A 41 3.30 13.17 7.08
CA GLY A 41 4.51 12.65 6.44
C GLY A 41 5.21 11.55 7.27
N VAL A 42 6.54 11.69 7.37
CA VAL A 42 7.39 11.32 8.52
C VAL A 42 6.75 10.60 9.71
N ALA A 43 5.87 11.35 10.38
CA ALA A 43 5.38 11.03 11.72
C ALA A 43 4.40 9.85 11.75
N LEU A 44 3.93 9.38 10.58
CA LEU A 44 3.11 8.18 10.46
C LEU A 44 3.91 6.88 10.64
N LEU A 45 5.24 6.92 10.53
CA LEU A 45 6.06 5.74 10.78
C LEU A 45 5.87 5.25 12.23
N GLY A 46 5.52 3.98 12.38
CA GLY A 46 5.27 3.35 13.67
C GLY A 46 3.85 3.50 14.21
N THR A 47 2.96 4.23 13.51
CA THR A 47 1.54 4.33 13.91
C THR A 47 0.71 3.20 13.29
N SER A 48 -0.44 2.91 13.90
CA SER A 48 -1.41 2.00 13.32
C SER A 48 -2.14 2.66 12.16
N ILE A 49 -2.33 1.92 11.06
CA ILE A 49 -3.14 2.40 9.93
C ILE A 49 -4.59 2.67 10.38
N PHE A 50 -5.08 1.98 11.41
CA PHE A 50 -6.45 2.15 11.90
C PHE A 50 -6.70 3.51 12.57
N ASP A 51 -5.65 4.19 13.00
CA ASP A 51 -5.75 5.55 13.56
C ASP A 51 -5.91 6.60 12.43
N CYS A 52 -5.57 6.22 11.19
CA CYS A 52 -5.65 7.10 10.02
C CYS A 52 -7.00 7.02 9.29
N HIS A 53 -7.83 6.03 9.63
CA HIS A 53 -9.04 5.68 8.89
C HIS A 53 -10.28 5.62 9.79
N ASN A 54 -11.44 5.88 9.21
CA ASN A 54 -12.72 5.74 9.91
C ASN A 54 -13.10 4.26 10.12
N GLY A 55 -14.15 4.01 10.91
CA GLY A 55 -14.60 2.65 11.25
C GLY A 55 -14.96 1.78 10.04
N GLU A 56 -15.56 2.37 9.00
CA GLU A 56 -15.95 1.65 7.78
C GLU A 56 -14.72 1.21 6.98
N SER A 57 -13.78 2.12 6.76
CA SER A 57 -12.50 1.81 6.11
C SER A 57 -11.71 0.77 6.90
N ASN A 58 -11.70 0.86 8.23
CA ASN A 58 -11.05 -0.13 9.09
C ASN A 58 -11.67 -1.53 8.94
N ALA A 59 -12.98 -1.63 8.82
CA ALA A 59 -13.66 -2.90 8.57
C ALA A 59 -13.27 -3.51 7.21
N VAL A 60 -13.17 -2.68 6.16
CA VAL A 60 -12.73 -3.10 4.82
C VAL A 60 -11.29 -3.60 4.85
N ILE A 61 -10.37 -2.86 5.47
CA ILE A 61 -8.96 -3.25 5.61
C ILE A 61 -8.84 -4.61 6.30
N LYS A 62 -9.53 -4.79 7.44
CA LYS A 62 -9.52 -6.05 8.20
C LYS A 62 -10.04 -7.23 7.38
N LYS A 63 -11.11 -7.03 6.62
CA LYS A 63 -11.68 -8.06 5.73
C LYS A 63 -10.67 -8.47 4.66
N ILE A 64 -10.10 -7.51 3.93
CA ILE A 64 -9.13 -7.80 2.86
C ILE A 64 -7.88 -8.47 3.44
N PHE A 65 -7.39 -8.00 4.58
CA PHE A 65 -6.25 -8.63 5.26
C PHE A 65 -6.52 -10.09 5.66
N ALA A 66 -7.73 -10.41 6.13
CA ALA A 66 -8.12 -11.79 6.40
C ALA A 66 -8.11 -12.66 5.13
N GLU A 67 -8.57 -12.12 3.99
CA GLU A 67 -8.50 -12.81 2.69
C GLU A 67 -7.04 -12.98 2.22
N MET A 68 -6.17 -12.00 2.47
CA MET A 68 -4.73 -12.09 2.18
C MET A 68 -4.05 -13.18 3.00
N LYS A 69 -4.43 -13.34 4.27
CA LYS A 69 -3.97 -14.48 5.08
C LYS A 69 -4.37 -15.82 4.49
N SER A 70 -5.48 -15.87 3.75
CA SER A 70 -5.96 -17.04 3.01
C SER A 70 -5.43 -17.16 1.57
N GLY A 71 -4.48 -16.31 1.15
CA GLY A 71 -3.82 -16.41 -0.15
C GLY A 71 -4.25 -15.37 -1.19
N LEU A 72 -5.09 -14.39 -0.85
CA LEU A 72 -5.37 -13.27 -1.76
C LEU A 72 -4.08 -12.44 -1.96
N ASP A 73 -3.74 -12.15 -3.21
CA ASP A 73 -2.57 -11.32 -3.53
C ASP A 73 -2.91 -9.84 -3.65
N GLU A 74 -4.09 -9.51 -4.18
CA GLU A 74 -4.47 -8.12 -4.43
C GLU A 74 -5.99 -7.94 -4.46
N ARG A 75 -6.46 -6.80 -3.95
CA ARG A 75 -7.85 -6.37 -4.01
C ARG A 75 -7.92 -4.92 -4.46
N MET A 76 -8.74 -4.62 -5.44
CA MET A 76 -9.07 -3.23 -5.78
C MET A 76 -9.94 -2.62 -4.68
N ILE A 77 -9.53 -1.47 -4.13
CA ILE A 77 -10.22 -0.75 -3.06
C ILE A 77 -10.79 0.60 -3.52
N THR A 78 -10.30 1.12 -4.64
CA THR A 78 -10.83 2.32 -5.28
C THR A 78 -10.72 2.19 -6.78
N ASP A 79 -11.79 2.58 -7.47
CA ASP A 79 -11.82 2.73 -8.92
C ASP A 79 -12.61 4.00 -9.25
N ASN A 80 -11.92 5.03 -9.72
CA ASN A 80 -12.53 6.30 -10.11
C ASN A 80 -11.79 6.92 -11.29
N GLU A 81 -12.31 8.03 -11.80
CA GLU A 81 -11.78 8.74 -12.97
C GLU A 81 -10.33 9.22 -12.83
N LYS A 82 -9.79 9.26 -11.60
CA LYS A 82 -8.43 9.74 -11.33
C LYS A 82 -7.45 8.61 -11.07
N TYR A 83 -7.87 7.55 -10.34
CA TYR A 83 -6.98 6.48 -9.91
C TYR A 83 -7.72 5.16 -9.72
N ARG A 84 -6.99 4.06 -9.96
CA ARG A 84 -7.31 2.74 -9.41
C ARG A 84 -6.32 2.44 -8.30
N ILE A 85 -6.84 2.11 -7.12
CA ILE A 85 -6.03 1.81 -5.94
C ILE A 85 -6.32 0.38 -5.53
N TYR A 86 -5.25 -0.37 -5.27
CA TYR A 86 -5.31 -1.74 -4.82
C TYR A 86 -4.59 -1.89 -3.49
N MET A 87 -5.14 -2.70 -2.60
CA MET A 87 -4.41 -3.22 -1.46
C MET A 87 -3.72 -4.51 -1.92
N ARG A 88 -2.39 -4.55 -1.84
CA ARG A 88 -1.57 -5.66 -2.35
C ARG A 88 -0.74 -6.31 -1.25
N ALA A 89 -0.77 -7.63 -1.19
CA ALA A 89 0.01 -8.43 -0.25
C ALA A 89 1.52 -8.38 -0.56
N VAL A 90 2.33 -8.35 0.49
CA VAL A 90 3.78 -8.62 0.41
C VAL A 90 4.03 -9.94 1.10
N ARG A 91 4.71 -10.85 0.41
CA ARG A 91 5.02 -12.19 0.91
C ARG A 91 6.52 -12.44 0.88
N ASP A 92 7.00 -13.26 1.81
CA ASP A 92 8.37 -13.77 1.75
C ASP A 92 8.52 -14.89 0.71
N GLU A 93 9.73 -15.44 0.59
CA GLU A 93 10.06 -16.53 -0.33
C GLU A 93 9.27 -17.82 -0.08
N LYS A 94 8.70 -17.99 1.11
CA LYS A 94 7.86 -19.14 1.49
C LYS A 94 6.37 -18.86 1.30
N GLY A 95 6.00 -17.70 0.78
CA GLY A 95 4.61 -17.27 0.58
C GLY A 95 3.93 -16.74 1.85
N MET A 96 4.68 -16.59 2.96
CA MET A 96 4.13 -16.06 4.20
C MET A 96 3.86 -14.56 4.06
N LEU A 97 2.65 -14.13 4.43
CA LEU A 97 2.27 -12.73 4.42
C LEU A 97 3.16 -11.95 5.41
N LEU A 98 3.82 -10.91 4.93
CA LEU A 98 4.61 -9.98 5.75
C LEU A 98 3.84 -8.69 6.04
N GLY A 99 2.86 -8.37 5.20
CA GLY A 99 2.08 -7.15 5.28
C GLY A 99 1.47 -6.81 3.92
N TYR A 100 1.17 -5.54 3.71
CA TYR A 100 0.55 -5.05 2.50
C TYR A 100 0.90 -3.58 2.23
N TYR A 101 0.58 -3.12 1.03
CA TYR A 101 0.72 -1.72 0.62
C TYR A 101 -0.39 -1.32 -0.35
N GLU A 102 -0.56 -0.01 -0.53
CA GLU A 102 -1.44 0.53 -1.57
C GLU A 102 -0.67 0.69 -2.89
N ARG A 103 -1.18 0.06 -3.95
CA ARG A 103 -0.67 0.16 -5.31
C ARG A 103 -1.58 1.05 -6.14
N TYR A 104 -0.98 2.05 -6.77
CA TYR A 104 -1.67 3.05 -7.58
C TYR A 104 -1.50 2.73 -9.07
N GLU A 105 -2.62 2.69 -9.80
CA GLU A 105 -2.66 2.61 -11.26
C GLU A 105 -3.41 3.81 -11.86
N PRO A 106 -3.06 4.21 -13.10
CA PRO A 106 -3.89 5.11 -13.89
C PRO A 106 -5.33 4.57 -14.03
N PRO A 107 -6.32 5.46 -14.18
CA PRO A 107 -7.69 5.06 -14.47
C PRO A 107 -7.76 4.44 -15.87
N VAL A 108 -8.75 3.58 -16.11
CA VAL A 108 -8.98 3.06 -17.46
C VAL A 108 -9.44 4.23 -18.32
N LYS A 109 -8.60 4.63 -19.29
CA LYS A 109 -9.07 5.55 -20.35
C LYS A 109 -10.12 4.78 -21.15
N MET A 110 -11.38 5.20 -21.08
CA MET A 110 -12.37 4.82 -22.10
C MET A 110 -11.86 5.39 -23.43
N VAL A 111 -11.22 4.55 -24.23
CA VAL A 111 -10.98 4.86 -25.64
C VAL A 111 -12.35 4.69 -26.31
N PRO A 112 -12.95 5.74 -26.89
CA PRO A 112 -14.17 5.58 -27.67
C PRO A 112 -13.90 4.60 -28.82
N PRO A 113 -14.84 3.72 -29.20
CA PRO A 113 -14.68 2.93 -30.40
C PRO A 113 -14.45 3.86 -31.60
N ALA A 114 -13.51 3.48 -32.46
CA ALA A 114 -13.14 4.20 -33.68
C ALA A 114 -14.29 4.28 -34.68
#